data_AF-A0A963MH49-F1
#
_entry.id   AF-A0A963MH49-F1
#
_cell.length_a   1.000
_cell.length_b   1.000
_cell.length_c   1.000
_cell.angle_alpha   90.00
_cell.angle_beta   90.00
_cell.angle_gamma   90.00
#
_symmetry.space_group_name_H-M   'P 1'
#
loop_
_entity.id
_entity.type
_entity.pdbx_description
1 polymer ?
#
loop_
_entity_poly.entity_id
_entity_poly.type
_entity_poly.pdbx_seq_one_letter_code
_entity_poly.pdbx_strand_id
1 'polypeptide(L)'
;MFVQLGLFLAGLACLIAGAEALVRGASRMALSLGISPLVIGLTVVAFGTSAPEVAVSVGAALDGKPDLAIGNVVGSNIANVLLILGISALIAPLAVSEQIIRQEVPIMIGISALLVALALDGTLGPVEAGILLALAVVYTVFLIVQARRGSARAQEEALHELPETAAWDASPL
;
A
#
# COMPACT_ATOMS: atom_id res chain seq x y z
N MET A 1 -33.36 -11.69 -5.25
CA MET A 1 -32.76 -11.35 -3.96
C MET A 1 -31.78 -12.40 -3.46
N PHE A 2 -32.20 -13.62 -3.07
CA PHE A 2 -31.28 -14.64 -2.55
C PHE A 2 -30.17 -15.07 -3.54
N VAL A 3 -30.51 -15.22 -4.82
CA VAL A 3 -29.51 -15.54 -5.87
C VAL A 3 -28.48 -14.42 -6.03
N GLN A 4 -28.91 -13.16 -6.02
CA GLN A 4 -28.02 -11.99 -6.13
C GLN A 4 -27.10 -11.88 -4.92
N LEU A 5 -27.65 -12.10 -3.72
CA LEU A 5 -26.85 -12.13 -2.49
C LEU A 5 -25.82 -13.27 -2.53
N GLY A 6 -26.22 -14.45 -3.01
CA GLY A 6 -25.31 -15.58 -3.19
C GLY A 6 -24.18 -15.27 -4.17
N LEU A 7 -24.50 -14.68 -5.33
CA LEU A 7 -23.50 -14.26 -6.32
C LEU A 7 -22.57 -13.18 -5.78
N PHE A 8 -23.10 -12.20 -5.03
CA PHE A 8 -22.31 -11.16 -4.39
C PHE A 8 -21.30 -11.74 -3.39
N LEU A 9 -21.76 -12.60 -2.48
CA LEU A 9 -20.90 -13.22 -1.47
C LEU A 9 -19.86 -14.15 -2.11
N ALA A 10 -20.25 -14.94 -3.12
CA ALA A 10 -19.32 -15.80 -3.85
C ALA A 10 -18.27 -14.98 -4.61
N GLY A 11 -18.68 -13.89 -5.28
CA GLY A 11 -17.77 -12.98 -5.97
C GLY A 11 -16.78 -12.32 -5.01
N LEU A 12 -17.25 -11.84 -3.86
CA LEU A 12 -16.40 -11.25 -2.81
C LEU A 12 -15.38 -12.28 -2.28
N ALA A 13 -15.83 -13.50 -1.97
CA ALA A 13 -14.95 -14.56 -1.50
C ALA A 13 -13.89 -14.95 -2.55
N CYS A 14 -14.29 -15.09 -3.81
CA CYS A 14 -13.37 -15.36 -4.92
C CYS A 14 -12.36 -14.22 -5.10
N LEU A 15 -12.79 -12.97 -4.97
CA LEU A 15 -11.92 -11.82 -5.11
C LEU A 15 -10.86 -11.77 -4.00
N ILE A 16 -11.27 -11.97 -2.74
CA ILE A 16 -10.36 -12.00 -1.59
C ILE A 16 -9.37 -13.17 -1.74
N ALA A 17 -9.86 -14.37 -2.04
CA ALA A 17 -9.02 -15.54 -2.23
C ALA A 17 -8.04 -15.37 -3.40
N GLY A 18 -8.49 -14.77 -4.50
CA GLY A 18 -7.67 -14.49 -5.67
C GLY A 18 -6.56 -13.48 -5.37
N ALA A 19 -6.87 -12.38 -4.69
CA ALA A 19 -5.88 -11.38 -4.28
C ALA A 19 -4.83 -11.97 -3.34
N GLU A 20 -5.27 -12.75 -2.36
CA GLU A 20 -4.40 -13.42 -1.41
C GLU A 20 -3.49 -14.47 -2.10
N ALA A 21 -4.02 -15.22 -3.06
CA ALA A 21 -3.24 -16.14 -3.88
C ALA A 21 -2.21 -15.41 -4.75
N LEU A 22 -2.60 -14.27 -5.33
CA LEU A 22 -1.73 -13.41 -6.13
C LEU A 22 -0.57 -12.86 -5.30
N VAL A 23 -0.85 -12.31 -4.11
CA VAL A 23 0.18 -11.80 -3.18
C VAL A 23 1.16 -12.91 -2.83
N ARG A 24 0.66 -14.06 -2.36
CA ARG A 24 1.51 -15.18 -1.96
C ARG A 24 2.35 -15.72 -3.11
N GLY A 25 1.77 -15.86 -4.30
CA GLY A 25 2.48 -16.30 -5.50
C GLY A 25 3.57 -15.32 -5.93
N ALA A 26 3.22 -14.04 -6.04
CA ALA A 26 4.14 -12.99 -6.42
C ALA A 26 5.30 -12.81 -5.42
N SER A 27 5.02 -12.88 -4.11
CA SER A 27 6.06 -12.82 -3.07
C SER A 27 7.03 -14.00 -3.16
N ARG A 28 6.54 -15.23 -3.38
CA ARG A 28 7.41 -16.41 -3.55
C ARG A 28 8.30 -16.30 -4.79
N MET A 29 7.73 -15.82 -5.90
CA MET A 29 8.49 -15.60 -7.13
C MET A 29 9.57 -14.54 -6.93
N ALA A 30 9.24 -13.41 -6.32
CA ALA A 30 10.20 -12.35 -6.01
C ALA A 30 11.35 -12.83 -5.11
N LEU A 31 11.05 -13.65 -4.09
CA LEU A 31 12.08 -14.27 -3.25
C LEU A 31 13.00 -15.20 -4.06
N SER A 32 12.44 -16.00 -4.96
CA SER A 32 13.25 -16.90 -5.80
C SER A 32 14.16 -16.15 -6.80
N LEU A 33 13.83 -14.90 -7.11
CA LEU A 33 14.64 -14.00 -7.92
C LEU A 33 15.67 -13.20 -7.10
N GLY A 34 15.80 -13.47 -5.80
CA GLY A 34 16.76 -12.80 -4.92
C GLY A 34 16.35 -11.39 -4.49
N ILE A 35 15.07 -11.01 -4.69
CA ILE A 35 14.56 -9.72 -4.21
C ILE A 35 14.42 -9.79 -2.68
N SER A 36 14.90 -8.74 -1.99
CA SER A 36 14.88 -8.74 -0.52
C SER A 36 13.44 -8.70 0.04
N PRO A 37 13.18 -9.36 1.19
CA PRO A 37 11.88 -9.33 1.85
C PRO A 37 11.35 -7.91 2.10
N LEU A 38 12.25 -6.97 2.36
CA LEU A 38 11.92 -5.55 2.55
C LEU A 38 11.29 -4.94 1.29
N VAL A 39 11.88 -5.16 0.11
CA VAL A 39 11.33 -4.65 -1.15
C VAL A 39 10.00 -5.31 -1.47
N ILE A 40 9.86 -6.61 -1.18
CA ILE A 40 8.61 -7.36 -1.40
C ILE A 40 7.48 -6.81 -0.52
N GLY A 41 7.77 -6.55 0.77
CA GLY A 41 6.81 -5.97 1.70
C GLY A 41 6.34 -4.58 1.25
N LEU A 42 7.28 -3.73 0.82
CA LEU A 42 6.99 -2.37 0.36
C LEU A 42 6.31 -2.28 -1.01
N THR A 43 6.29 -3.37 -1.78
CA THR A 43 5.73 -3.38 -3.14
C THR A 43 4.61 -4.41 -3.27
N VAL A 44 4.95 -5.70 -3.43
CA VAL A 44 3.99 -6.78 -3.69
C VAL A 44 2.91 -6.86 -2.62
N VAL A 45 3.31 -6.82 -1.34
CA VAL A 45 2.34 -6.93 -0.24
C VAL A 45 1.50 -5.66 -0.14
N ALA A 46 2.14 -4.48 -0.14
CA ALA A 46 1.46 -3.19 -0.05
C ALA A 46 0.44 -2.96 -1.18
N PHE A 47 0.80 -3.29 -2.42
CA PHE A 47 -0.14 -3.19 -3.56
C PHE A 47 -1.18 -4.30 -3.55
N GLY A 48 -0.79 -5.50 -3.13
CA GLY A 48 -1.66 -6.66 -3.19
C GLY A 48 -2.76 -6.67 -2.14
N THR A 49 -2.59 -5.98 -1.00
CA THR A 49 -3.69 -5.75 -0.05
C THR A 49 -4.78 -4.85 -0.62
N SER A 50 -4.43 -3.95 -1.56
CA SER A 50 -5.37 -3.03 -2.22
C SER A 50 -5.83 -3.54 -3.60
N ALA A 51 -5.41 -4.73 -4.01
CA ALA A 51 -5.76 -5.32 -5.31
C ALA A 51 -7.27 -5.58 -5.46
N PRO A 52 -7.99 -6.11 -4.45
CA PRO A 52 -9.44 -6.25 -4.50
C PRO A 52 -10.14 -4.92 -4.80
N GLU A 53 -9.73 -3.85 -4.13
CA GLU A 53 -10.31 -2.52 -4.24
C GLU A 53 -10.08 -1.96 -5.64
N VAL A 54 -8.86 -2.09 -6.16
CA VAL A 54 -8.55 -1.69 -7.54
C VAL A 54 -9.38 -2.50 -8.54
N ALA A 55 -9.52 -3.81 -8.35
CA ALA A 55 -10.31 -4.66 -9.24
C ALA A 55 -11.80 -4.25 -9.24
N VAL A 56 -12.39 -3.97 -8.07
CA VAL A 56 -13.78 -3.52 -7.94
C VAL A 56 -13.96 -2.13 -8.55
N SER A 57 -13.07 -1.17 -8.23
CA SER A 57 -13.17 0.20 -8.74
C SER A 57 -12.97 0.27 -10.25
N VAL A 58 -12.00 -0.46 -10.81
CA VAL A 58 -11.78 -0.51 -12.26
C VAL A 58 -12.95 -1.21 -12.95
N GLY A 59 -13.44 -2.33 -12.41
CA GLY A 59 -14.63 -3.01 -12.94
C GLY A 59 -15.85 -2.09 -12.96
N ALA A 60 -16.11 -1.38 -11.87
CA ALA A 60 -17.20 -0.42 -11.77
C ALA A 60 -17.05 0.76 -12.77
N ALA A 61 -15.84 1.28 -12.95
CA ALA A 61 -15.57 2.34 -13.91
C ALA A 61 -15.79 1.87 -15.37
N LEU A 62 -15.33 0.67 -15.71
CA LEU A 62 -15.53 0.06 -17.04
C LEU A 62 -17.00 -0.23 -17.32
N ASP A 63 -17.78 -0.58 -16.29
CA ASP A 63 -19.22 -0.78 -16.37
C ASP A 63 -20.03 0.54 -16.46
N GLY A 64 -19.35 1.69 -16.55
CA GLY A 64 -20.00 3.00 -16.61
C GLY A 64 -20.64 3.45 -15.30
N LYS A 65 -20.15 2.93 -14.16
CA LYS A 65 -20.62 3.26 -12.80
C LYS A 65 -19.52 3.95 -11.98
N PRO A 66 -19.09 5.17 -12.36
CA PRO A 66 -17.99 5.88 -11.71
C PRO A 66 -18.28 6.19 -10.24
N ASP A 67 -19.54 6.44 -9.87
CA ASP A 67 -19.94 6.70 -8.47
C ASP A 67 -19.62 5.51 -7.56
N LEU A 68 -19.81 4.27 -8.06
CA LEU A 68 -19.47 3.06 -7.32
C LEU A 68 -17.94 2.91 -7.19
N ALA A 69 -17.19 3.27 -8.24
CA ALA A 69 -15.74 3.24 -8.20
C ALA A 69 -15.16 4.22 -7.16
N ILE A 70 -15.67 5.46 -7.14
CA ILE A 70 -15.28 6.50 -6.18
C ILE A 70 -15.72 6.08 -4.76
N GLY A 71 -16.96 5.60 -4.62
CA GLY A 71 -17.49 5.12 -3.35
C GLY A 71 -16.64 4.01 -2.74
N ASN A 72 -16.13 3.08 -3.57
CA ASN A 72 -15.22 2.04 -3.13
C ASN A 72 -13.87 2.60 -2.65
N VAL A 73 -13.25 3.52 -3.40
CA VAL A 73 -11.96 4.13 -3.03
C VAL A 73 -12.06 4.97 -1.75
N VAL A 74 -13.06 5.84 -1.66
CA VAL A 74 -13.24 6.73 -0.51
C VAL A 74 -13.70 5.92 0.70
N GLY A 75 -14.64 4.99 0.51
CA GLY A 75 -15.18 4.15 1.56
C GLY A 75 -14.14 3.22 2.20
N SER A 76 -13.27 2.60 1.40
CA SER A 76 -12.22 1.72 1.91
C SER A 76 -11.19 2.49 2.75
N ASN A 77 -10.78 3.70 2.32
CA ASN A 77 -9.87 4.55 3.10
C ASN A 77 -10.49 5.01 4.42
N ILE A 78 -11.78 5.38 4.42
CA ILE A 78 -12.51 5.72 5.65
C ILE A 78 -12.56 4.51 6.60
N ALA A 79 -12.88 3.32 6.09
CA ALA A 79 -12.90 2.10 6.89
C ALA A 79 -11.50 1.76 7.43
N ASN A 80 -10.45 1.89 6.63
CA ASN A 80 -9.08 1.61 7.07
C ASN A 80 -8.65 2.52 8.23
N VAL A 81 -8.94 3.82 8.14
CA VAL A 81 -8.51 4.79 9.17
C VAL A 81 -9.43 4.79 10.39
N LEU A 82 -10.75 4.81 10.20
CA LEU A 82 -11.68 4.95 11.33
C LEU A 82 -12.03 3.61 11.97
N LEU A 83 -12.24 2.57 11.17
CA LEU A 83 -12.65 1.25 11.68
C LEU A 83 -11.43 0.41 12.04
N ILE A 84 -10.56 0.09 11.09
CA ILE A 84 -9.44 -0.85 11.33
C ILE A 84 -8.42 -0.24 12.28
N LEU A 85 -7.87 0.93 11.95
CA LEU A 85 -6.88 1.62 12.77
C LEU A 85 -7.48 2.08 14.11
N GLY A 86 -8.72 2.60 14.09
CA GLY A 86 -9.44 2.99 15.31
C GLY A 86 -9.64 1.83 16.29
N ILE A 87 -10.14 0.68 15.81
CA ILE A 87 -10.28 -0.52 16.65
C ILE A 87 -8.91 -1.04 17.12
N SER A 88 -7.91 -1.04 16.25
CA SER A 88 -6.56 -1.49 16.59
C SER A 88 -5.97 -0.66 17.74
N ALA A 89 -6.15 0.66 17.70
CA ALA A 89 -5.71 1.58 18.76
C ALA A 89 -6.45 1.38 20.11
N LEU A 90 -7.69 0.89 20.08
CA LEU A 90 -8.45 0.54 21.28
C LEU A 90 -7.98 -0.78 21.91
N ILE A 91 -7.54 -1.73 21.09
CA ILE A 91 -7.10 -3.06 21.54
C ILE A 91 -5.66 -3.02 22.06
N ALA A 92 -4.76 -2.33 21.34
CA ALA A 92 -3.34 -2.30 21.67
C ALA A 92 -2.71 -0.91 21.39
N PRO A 93 -1.74 -0.47 22.22
CA PRO A 93 -0.99 0.75 21.94
C PRO A 93 -0.25 0.63 20.61
N LEU A 94 -0.52 1.53 19.68
CA LEU A 94 0.14 1.59 18.38
C LEU A 94 1.46 2.36 18.50
N ALA A 95 2.58 1.68 18.28
CA ALA A 95 3.87 2.33 18.12
C ALA A 95 3.94 2.95 16.71
N VAL A 96 3.77 4.27 16.62
CA VAL A 96 3.81 5.01 15.36
C VAL A 96 5.16 5.73 15.24
N SER A 97 5.86 5.57 14.12
CA SER A 97 7.14 6.25 13.89
C SER A 97 6.92 7.75 13.63
N GLU A 98 7.92 8.57 13.98
CA GLU A 98 7.86 10.01 13.71
C GLU A 98 7.72 10.31 12.21
N GLN A 99 8.30 9.47 11.35
CA GLN A 99 8.16 9.55 9.90
C GLN A 99 6.69 9.45 9.45
N ILE A 100 5.92 8.51 10.01
CA ILE A 100 4.49 8.39 9.68
C ILE A 100 3.76 9.68 10.04
N ILE A 101 3.98 10.20 11.25
CA ILE A 101 3.26 11.38 11.77
C ILE A 101 3.61 12.65 11.00
N ARG A 102 4.90 12.88 10.71
CA ARG A 102 5.37 14.14 10.14
C ARG A 102 5.37 14.17 8.61
N GLN A 103 5.34 13.00 7.97
CA GLN A 103 5.47 12.90 6.52
C GLN A 103 4.27 12.22 5.88
N GLU A 104 3.95 10.98 6.28
CA GLU A 104 2.92 10.19 5.60
C GLU A 104 1.51 10.72 5.87
N VAL A 105 1.18 11.03 7.12
CA VAL A 105 -0.14 11.55 7.51
C VAL A 105 -0.45 12.90 6.84
N PRO A 106 0.43 13.91 6.86
CA PRO A 106 0.17 15.18 6.17
C PRO A 106 0.02 15.03 4.66
N ILE A 107 0.81 14.15 4.02
CA ILE A 107 0.69 13.87 2.58
C ILE A 107 -0.66 13.21 2.28
N MET A 108 -1.06 12.22 3.08
CA MET A 108 -2.35 11.54 2.95
C MET A 108 -3.52 12.55 3.07
N ILE A 109 -3.49 13.44 4.07
CA ILE A 109 -4.49 14.49 4.24
C ILE A 109 -4.50 15.44 3.04
N GLY A 110 -3.33 15.87 2.58
CA GLY A 110 -3.20 16.78 1.43
C GLY A 110 -3.77 16.18 0.14
N ILE A 111 -3.46 14.92 -0.17
CA ILE A 111 -3.99 14.21 -1.34
C ILE A 111 -5.50 13.99 -1.19
N SER A 112 -5.98 13.67 0.01
CA SER A 112 -7.43 13.50 0.27
C SER A 112 -8.19 14.82 0.06
N ALA A 113 -7.65 15.94 0.55
CA ALA A 113 -8.23 17.26 0.33
C ALA A 113 -8.20 17.66 -1.15
N LEU A 114 -7.12 17.33 -1.87
CA LEU A 114 -7.03 17.55 -3.32
C LEU A 114 -8.07 16.74 -4.07
N LEU A 115 -8.26 15.46 -3.72
CA LEU A 115 -9.31 14.62 -4.33
C LEU A 115 -10.69 15.25 -4.16
N VAL A 116 -11.00 15.73 -2.95
CA VAL A 116 -12.28 16.43 -2.69
C VAL A 116 -12.37 17.69 -3.55
N ALA A 117 -11.31 18.50 -3.64
CA ALA A 117 -11.28 19.71 -4.45
C ALA A 117 -11.51 19.43 -5.94
N LEU A 118 -10.88 18.38 -6.48
CA LEU A 118 -11.03 17.94 -7.87
C LEU A 118 -12.42 17.34 -8.15
N ALA A 119 -13.11 16.84 -7.13
CA ALA A 119 -14.45 16.26 -7.27
C ALA A 119 -15.59 17.24 -6.95
N LEU A 120 -15.30 18.54 -6.69
CA LEU A 120 -16.31 19.53 -6.28
C LEU A 120 -17.37 19.81 -7.36
N ASP A 121 -17.01 19.67 -8.63
CA ASP A 121 -17.95 19.81 -9.75
C ASP A 121 -18.82 18.56 -9.96
N GLY A 122 -18.62 17.52 -9.13
CA GLY A 122 -19.33 16.25 -9.20
C GLY A 122 -18.80 15.28 -10.24
N THR A 123 -17.68 15.58 -10.92
CA THR A 123 -17.12 14.73 -11.96
C THR A 123 -15.60 14.60 -11.83
N LEU A 124 -15.08 13.37 -11.95
CA LEU A 124 -13.64 13.15 -12.10
C LEU A 124 -13.36 12.79 -13.56
N GLY A 125 -12.91 13.78 -14.32
CA GLY A 125 -12.57 13.64 -15.72
C GLY A 125 -11.16 13.06 -15.94
N PRO A 126 -10.76 12.91 -17.22
CA PRO A 126 -9.44 12.37 -17.58
C PRO A 126 -8.28 13.24 -17.08
N VAL A 127 -8.47 14.54 -16.93
CA VAL A 127 -7.43 15.47 -16.47
C VAL A 127 -7.19 15.29 -14.98
N GLU A 128 -8.25 15.28 -14.18
CA GLU A 128 -8.22 15.05 -12.73
C GLU A 128 -7.63 13.67 -12.44
N ALA A 129 -8.07 12.64 -13.17
CA ALA A 129 -7.53 11.30 -13.08
C ALA A 129 -6.03 11.25 -13.45
N GLY A 130 -5.63 11.99 -14.49
CA GLY A 130 -4.22 12.11 -14.89
C GLY A 130 -3.34 12.75 -13.83
N ILE A 131 -3.84 13.81 -13.17
CA ILE A 131 -3.16 14.46 -12.04
C ILE A 131 -3.01 13.49 -10.87
N LEU A 132 -4.08 12.82 -10.46
CA LEU A 132 -4.06 11.86 -9.35
C LEU A 132 -3.14 10.67 -9.64
N LEU A 133 -3.15 10.16 -10.87
CA LEU A 133 -2.28 9.07 -11.29
C LEU A 133 -0.80 9.50 -11.30
N ALA A 134 -0.49 10.69 -11.81
CA ALA A 134 0.86 11.22 -11.79
C ALA A 134 1.37 11.39 -10.35
N LEU A 135 0.54 11.93 -9.45
CA LEU A 135 0.86 12.04 -8.02
C LEU A 135 1.09 10.66 -7.39
N ALA A 136 0.24 9.68 -7.68
CA ALA A 136 0.41 8.31 -7.17
C ALA A 136 1.75 7.70 -7.62
N VAL A 137 2.13 7.87 -8.89
CA VAL A 137 3.42 7.39 -9.41
C VAL A 137 4.59 8.11 -8.75
N VAL A 138 4.55 9.45 -8.70
CA VAL A 138 5.61 10.25 -8.07
C VAL A 138 5.78 9.88 -6.59
N TYR A 139 4.68 9.76 -5.85
CA TYR A 139 4.71 9.38 -4.44
C TYR A 139 5.25 7.96 -4.23
N THR A 140 4.81 7.00 -5.06
CA THR A 140 5.32 5.61 -5.00
C THR A 140 6.82 5.56 -5.26
N VAL A 141 7.30 6.25 -6.31
CA VAL A 141 8.74 6.31 -6.62
C VAL A 141 9.52 6.96 -5.48
N PHE A 142 8.99 8.07 -4.94
CA PHE A 142 9.59 8.75 -3.79
C PHE A 142 9.70 7.84 -2.56
N LEU A 143 8.64 7.09 -2.21
CA LEU A 143 8.66 6.13 -1.11
C LEU A 143 9.68 5.01 -1.33
N ILE A 144 9.75 4.46 -2.55
CA ILE A 144 10.72 3.40 -2.88
C ILE A 144 12.16 3.94 -2.74
N VAL A 145 12.44 5.13 -3.24
CA VAL A 145 13.77 5.75 -3.13
C VAL A 145 14.12 6.04 -1.67
N GLN A 146 13.17 6.57 -0.89
CA GLN A 146 13.36 6.86 0.53
C GLN A 146 13.64 5.57 1.32
N ALA A 147 12.85 4.52 1.10
CA ALA A 147 13.01 3.25 1.79
C ALA A 147 14.34 2.55 1.45
N ARG A 148 14.78 2.63 0.19
CA ARG A 148 16.10 2.10 -0.23
C ARG A 148 17.26 2.86 0.43
N ARG A 149 17.17 4.19 0.54
CA ARG A 149 18.17 5.01 1.22
C ARG A 149 18.22 4.74 2.73
N GLY A 150 17.06 4.60 3.38
CA GLY A 150 16.98 4.24 4.80
C GLY A 150 17.60 2.87 5.08
N SER A 151 17.31 1.88 4.23
CA SER A 151 17.90 0.54 4.35
C SER A 151 19.42 0.55 4.16
N ALA A 152 19.93 1.31 3.18
CA ALA A 152 21.37 1.42 2.94
C ALA A 152 22.12 2.06 4.12
N ARG A 153 21.56 3.13 4.71
CA ARG A 153 22.13 3.79 5.90
C ARG A 153 22.16 2.87 7.13
N ALA A 154 21.06 2.16 7.38
CA ALA A 154 20.99 1.21 8.49
C ALA A 154 22.02 0.07 8.33
N GLN A 155 22.31 -0.33 7.09
CA GLN A 155 23.32 -1.34 6.79
C GLN A 155 24.75 -0.82 7.00
N GLU A 156 25.01 0.45 6.64
CA GLU A 156 26.30 1.13 6.82
C GLU A 156 26.60 1.42 8.31
N GLU A 157 25.61 1.85 9.09
CA GLU A 157 25.72 2.01 10.55
C GLU A 157 26.00 0.66 11.24
N ALA A 158 25.27 -0.40 10.85
CA ALA A 158 25.50 -1.75 11.39
C ALA A 158 26.88 -2.31 11.03
N LEU A 159 27.46 -1.94 9.88
CA LEU A 159 28.82 -2.29 9.50
C LEU A 159 29.88 -1.50 10.30
N HIS A 160 29.58 -0.26 10.68
CA HIS A 160 30.46 0.59 11.49
C HIS A 160 30.42 0.26 12.99
N GLU A 161 29.31 -0.32 13.48
CA GLU A 161 29.18 -0.81 14.86
C GLU A 161 29.81 -2.19 15.09
N LEU A 162 30.32 -2.86 14.05
CA LEU A 162 31.11 -4.08 14.22
C LEU A 162 32.40 -3.74 14.99
N PRO A 163 32.67 -4.38 16.15
CA PRO A 163 33.89 -4.12 16.90
C PRO A 163 35.11 -4.48 16.04
N GLU A 164 36.12 -3.60 16.02
CA GLU A 164 37.43 -3.77 15.33
C GLU A 164 38.11 -5.13 15.63
N THR A 165 37.68 -5.84 16.67
CA THR A 165 38.21 -7.13 17.08
C THR A 165 37.84 -8.31 16.17
N ALA A 166 36.86 -8.18 15.27
CA ALA A 166 36.53 -9.25 14.31
C ALA A 166 37.53 -9.35 13.15
N ALA A 167 38.44 -8.37 12.99
CA ALA A 167 39.43 -8.34 11.92
C ALA A 167 40.64 -9.29 12.13
N TRP A 168 40.79 -9.91 13.31
CA TRP A 168 41.99 -10.67 13.69
C TRP A 168 41.89 -12.18 13.49
N ASP A 169 40.70 -12.74 13.24
CA ASP A 169 40.50 -14.20 13.13
C ASP A 169 40.79 -14.78 11.74
N ALA A 170 41.21 -13.95 10.78
CA ALA A 170 41.72 -14.41 9.49
C ALA A 170 43.24 -14.70 9.57
N SER A 171 43.64 -15.62 10.46
CA SER A 171 44.98 -16.24 10.37
C SER A 171 44.87 -17.56 9.60
N PRO A 172 45.65 -17.75 8.51
CA PRO A 172 45.64 -19.01 7.78
C PRO A 172 46.42 -20.05 8.59
N LEU A 173 45.71 -21.06 9.10
CA LEU A 173 46.31 -22.35 9.46
C LEU A 173 46.37 -23.25 8.22
#